data_AF-A0A7Y7ZTH6-F1
#
_entry.id   AF-A0A7Y7ZTH6-F1
#
_cell.length_a   1.000
_cell.length_b   1.000
_cell.length_c   1.000
_cell.angle_alpha   90.00
_cell.angle_beta   90.00
_cell.angle_gamma   90.00
#
_symmetry.space_group_name_H-M   'P 1'
#
loop_
_entity.id
_entity.type
_entity.pdbx_description
1 polymer ?
#
loop_
_entity_poly.entity_id
_entity_poly.type
_entity_poly.pdbx_seq_one_letter_code
_entity_poly.pdbx_strand_id
1 'polypeptide(L)'
;MRMHSWWWALLLCAVSVQVQAFSTPQPGQVIDVALEQLHPTQAVIGFDQIHYKLGVFAESPKQVFDEYCETNGQGGADKVPKGADLHKPDSFTCKDPVGTHPADMKTVVVGPAGQLYLTDGHHSFSTLWEQPGAGAKLKMWVRVTDNFSDSPDLATFWKRMEQGRKVWLKDGQGNAITPEQIPAHLGFKSLGDDMFRSLVYFSRKASYGKPTSGAVVPEFLEFYWGGWLRTQIDLGAFNLNKQGGYEDAIGAVAKRMVSLAPDAVVGDSGFSAQQLGGFTSLDRKELNDTFKKKVPYVIDSRNK
;
A
#
# COMPACT_ATOMS: atom_id res chain seq x y z
N MET A 1 -69.61 -52.50 -14.94
CA MET A 1 -68.87 -51.74 -13.90
C MET A 1 -67.39 -51.98 -14.09
N ARG A 2 -66.66 -50.97 -14.62
CA ARG A 2 -65.19 -50.96 -14.73
C ARG A 2 -64.70 -49.75 -13.95
N MET A 3 -63.83 -49.94 -12.97
CA MET A 3 -63.12 -48.87 -12.27
C MET A 3 -61.69 -48.82 -12.81
N HIS A 4 -61.29 -47.68 -13.36
CA HIS A 4 -59.90 -47.37 -13.70
C HIS A 4 -59.31 -46.51 -12.59
N SER A 5 -58.27 -46.98 -11.90
CA SER A 5 -57.48 -46.16 -10.98
C SER A 5 -56.34 -45.49 -11.73
N TRP A 6 -56.33 -44.15 -11.76
CA TRP A 6 -55.20 -43.37 -12.23
C TRP A 6 -54.13 -43.27 -11.13
N TRP A 7 -52.91 -43.67 -11.44
CA TRP A 7 -51.72 -43.39 -10.62
C TRP A 7 -50.93 -42.28 -11.30
N TRP A 8 -50.82 -41.13 -10.64
CA TRP A 8 -49.95 -40.03 -11.05
C TRP A 8 -48.53 -40.30 -10.52
N ALA A 9 -47.57 -40.47 -11.42
CA ALA A 9 -46.15 -40.52 -11.09
C ALA A 9 -45.59 -39.09 -11.08
N LEU A 10 -45.21 -38.59 -9.91
CA LEU A 10 -44.47 -37.34 -9.73
C LEU A 10 -42.98 -37.62 -9.98
N LEU A 11 -42.44 -37.12 -11.09
CA LEU A 11 -41.00 -37.06 -11.34
C LEU A 11 -40.42 -35.88 -10.54
N LEU A 12 -39.62 -36.18 -9.52
CA LEU A 12 -38.78 -35.21 -8.82
C LEU A 12 -37.44 -35.08 -9.59
N CYS A 13 -37.30 -34.00 -10.37
CA CYS A 13 -36.00 -33.58 -10.89
C CYS A 13 -35.19 -32.93 -9.76
N ALA A 14 -34.20 -33.67 -9.23
CA ALA A 14 -33.21 -33.09 -8.34
C ALA A 14 -32.19 -32.30 -9.17
N VAL A 15 -32.26 -30.96 -9.11
CA VAL A 15 -31.20 -30.08 -9.62
C VAL A 15 -30.12 -30.01 -8.56
N SER A 16 -29.03 -30.76 -8.75
CA SER A 16 -27.83 -30.62 -7.95
C SER A 16 -27.08 -29.35 -8.35
N VAL A 17 -27.26 -28.27 -7.58
CA VAL A 17 -26.41 -27.09 -7.65
C VAL A 17 -25.04 -27.48 -7.07
N GLN A 18 -24.06 -27.70 -7.94
CA GLN A 18 -22.67 -27.76 -7.50
C GLN A 18 -22.25 -26.34 -7.11
N VAL A 19 -22.34 -26.03 -5.82
CA VAL A 19 -21.64 -24.87 -5.25
C VAL A 19 -20.15 -25.19 -5.40
N GLN A 20 -19.50 -24.63 -6.42
CA GLN A 20 -18.05 -24.54 -6.41
C GLN A 20 -17.69 -23.67 -5.21
N ALA A 21 -17.27 -24.33 -4.12
CA ALA A 21 -16.67 -23.63 -3.00
C ALA A 21 -15.42 -22.94 -3.54
N PHE A 22 -15.47 -21.62 -3.71
CA PHE A 22 -14.28 -20.83 -3.94
C PHE A 22 -13.37 -21.06 -2.72
N SER A 23 -12.28 -21.78 -2.92
CA SER A 23 -11.30 -22.01 -1.86
C SER A 23 -10.75 -20.67 -1.41
N THR A 24 -10.84 -20.37 -0.11
CA THR A 24 -10.25 -19.18 0.49
C THR A 24 -8.77 -19.09 0.10
N PRO A 25 -8.29 -17.94 -0.41
CA PRO A 25 -6.89 -17.79 -0.78
C PRO A 25 -5.95 -18.12 0.40
N GLN A 26 -4.85 -18.81 0.09
CA GLN A 26 -3.89 -19.30 1.08
C GLN A 26 -2.59 -18.48 1.03
N PRO A 27 -1.84 -18.39 2.16
CA PRO A 27 -0.54 -17.75 2.18
C PRO A 27 0.38 -18.21 1.04
N GLY A 28 1.06 -17.26 0.41
CA GLY A 28 1.95 -17.48 -0.73
C GLY A 28 1.25 -17.44 -2.10
N GLN A 29 -0.09 -17.50 -2.15
CA GLN A 29 -0.81 -17.35 -3.42
C GLN A 29 -0.77 -15.92 -3.94
N VAL A 30 -0.77 -15.81 -5.27
CA VAL A 30 -0.93 -14.56 -6.02
C VAL A 30 -2.32 -14.57 -6.64
N ILE A 31 -3.13 -13.54 -6.36
CA ILE A 31 -4.54 -13.47 -6.75
C ILE A 31 -4.86 -12.14 -7.45
N ASP A 32 -5.81 -12.17 -8.39
CA ASP A 32 -6.35 -10.96 -9.03
C ASP A 32 -7.41 -10.32 -8.13
N VAL A 33 -7.38 -8.99 -8.04
CA VAL A 33 -8.33 -8.20 -7.25
C VAL A 33 -8.63 -6.91 -7.97
N ALA A 34 -9.85 -6.41 -7.87
CA ALA A 34 -10.13 -4.99 -8.11
C ALA A 34 -9.71 -4.19 -6.88
N LEU A 35 -9.19 -2.97 -7.08
CA LEU A 35 -8.77 -2.13 -5.96
C LEU A 35 -9.90 -1.89 -4.93
N GLU A 36 -11.15 -1.79 -5.38
CA GLU A 36 -12.33 -1.62 -4.51
C GLU A 36 -12.65 -2.81 -3.61
N GLN A 37 -12.07 -3.98 -3.87
CA GLN A 37 -12.22 -5.17 -3.02
C GLN A 37 -11.27 -5.15 -1.82
N LEU A 38 -10.29 -4.25 -1.80
CA LEU A 38 -9.27 -4.18 -0.77
C LEU A 38 -9.72 -3.26 0.37
N HIS A 39 -9.79 -3.82 1.58
CA HIS A 39 -9.99 -3.04 2.80
C HIS A 39 -8.62 -2.54 3.29
N PRO A 40 -8.41 -1.23 3.48
CA PRO A 40 -7.18 -0.70 4.10
C PRO A 40 -6.91 -1.29 5.50
N THR A 41 -5.67 -1.22 5.94
CA THR A 41 -5.25 -1.57 7.32
C THR A 41 -4.52 -0.40 7.98
N GLN A 42 -4.70 0.80 7.44
CA GLN A 42 -4.20 2.06 7.97
C GLN A 42 -5.22 3.14 7.62
N ALA A 43 -5.40 4.14 8.48
CA ALA A 43 -6.32 5.25 8.22
C ALA A 43 -5.69 6.41 7.44
N VAL A 44 -4.36 6.42 7.30
CA VAL A 44 -3.62 7.52 6.71
C VAL A 44 -2.58 7.04 5.71
N ILE A 45 -2.23 7.89 4.76
CA ILE A 45 -1.15 7.75 3.78
C ILE A 45 -0.37 9.07 3.72
N GLY A 46 0.70 9.12 2.95
CA GLY A 46 1.45 10.36 2.72
C GLY A 46 1.02 10.92 1.38
N PHE A 47 0.21 11.98 1.39
CA PHE A 47 -0.40 12.52 0.17
C PHE A 47 0.66 13.02 -0.81
N ASP A 48 1.73 13.63 -0.32
CA ASP A 48 2.80 14.14 -1.18
C ASP A 48 3.51 13.04 -1.98
N GLN A 49 3.59 11.80 -1.45
CA GLN A 49 4.13 10.67 -2.21
C GLN A 49 3.23 10.36 -3.42
N ILE A 50 1.91 10.45 -3.25
CA ILE A 50 0.94 10.18 -4.32
C ILE A 50 0.92 11.34 -5.32
N HIS A 51 0.89 12.58 -4.85
CA HIS A 51 0.97 13.76 -5.72
C HIS A 51 2.24 13.76 -6.57
N TYR A 52 3.39 13.39 -5.98
CA TYR A 52 4.62 13.18 -6.73
C TYR A 52 4.42 12.16 -7.86
N LYS A 53 3.87 10.98 -7.56
CA LYS A 53 3.67 9.92 -8.56
C LYS A 53 2.67 10.33 -9.65
N LEU A 54 1.55 10.94 -9.29
CA LEU A 54 0.56 11.45 -10.25
C LEU A 54 1.16 12.55 -11.15
N GLY A 55 2.00 13.43 -10.60
CA GLY A 55 2.74 14.43 -11.37
C GLY A 55 3.68 13.78 -12.40
N VAL A 56 4.42 12.75 -12.00
CA VAL A 56 5.27 11.97 -12.90
C VAL A 56 4.44 11.29 -13.99
N PHE A 57 3.27 10.72 -13.66
CA PHE A 57 2.39 10.08 -14.65
C PHE A 57 1.81 11.08 -15.66
N ALA A 58 1.48 12.29 -15.20
CA ALA A 58 0.99 13.36 -16.07
C ALA A 58 2.06 13.84 -17.05
N GLU A 59 3.33 13.94 -16.63
CA GLU A 59 4.44 14.33 -17.49
C GLU A 59 4.89 13.18 -18.42
N SER A 60 4.88 11.95 -17.90
CA SER A 60 5.31 10.76 -18.63
C SER A 60 4.27 9.64 -18.47
N PRO A 61 3.24 9.60 -19.35
CA PRO A 61 2.17 8.61 -19.27
C PRO A 61 2.63 7.15 -19.31
N LYS A 62 3.83 6.85 -19.80
CA LYS A 62 4.39 5.49 -19.74
C LYS A 62 4.64 5.02 -18.30
N GLN A 63 4.96 5.94 -17.38
CA GLN A 63 5.33 5.62 -16.00
C GLN A 63 4.19 4.99 -15.20
N VAL A 64 2.93 5.21 -15.56
CA VAL A 64 1.80 4.51 -14.91
C VAL A 64 1.82 3.01 -15.22
N PHE A 65 2.26 2.62 -16.42
CA PHE A 65 2.39 1.21 -16.79
C PHE A 65 3.60 0.56 -16.09
N ASP A 66 4.67 1.33 -15.87
CA ASP A 66 5.79 0.87 -15.03
C ASP A 66 5.30 0.59 -13.60
N GLU A 67 4.55 1.51 -12.97
CA GLU A 67 3.96 1.28 -11.64
C GLU A 67 3.01 0.07 -11.62
N TYR A 68 2.17 -0.09 -12.65
CA TYR A 68 1.28 -1.24 -12.80
C TYR A 68 2.07 -2.56 -12.82
N CYS A 69 3.05 -2.67 -13.71
CA CYS A 69 3.85 -3.87 -13.87
C CYS A 69 4.68 -4.17 -12.61
N GLU A 70 5.33 -3.17 -12.02
CA GLU A 70 6.16 -3.36 -10.82
C GLU A 70 5.31 -3.84 -9.64
N THR A 71 4.14 -3.24 -9.47
CA THR A 71 3.19 -3.57 -8.40
C THR A 71 2.62 -5.00 -8.54
N ASN A 72 2.53 -5.52 -9.77
CA ASN A 72 2.15 -6.91 -10.05
C ASN A 72 3.32 -7.91 -9.96
N GLY A 73 4.52 -7.45 -9.59
CA GLY A 73 5.73 -8.28 -9.54
C GLY A 73 6.23 -8.69 -10.93
N GLN A 74 6.00 -7.86 -11.95
CA GLN A 74 6.36 -8.11 -13.35
C GLN A 74 7.59 -7.31 -13.82
N GLY A 75 8.29 -6.66 -12.91
CA GLY A 75 9.30 -5.65 -13.24
C GLY A 75 8.64 -4.41 -13.87
N GLY A 76 9.39 -3.63 -14.64
CA GLY A 76 8.83 -2.47 -15.37
C GLY A 76 7.99 -2.86 -16.59
N ALA A 77 7.36 -1.87 -17.23
CA ALA A 77 6.73 -2.06 -18.52
C ALA A 77 7.79 -2.30 -19.62
N ASP A 78 7.45 -3.14 -20.60
CA ASP A 78 8.27 -3.37 -21.79
C ASP A 78 7.73 -2.54 -22.96
N LYS A 79 6.67 -3.02 -23.62
CA LYS A 79 6.02 -2.34 -24.76
C LYS A 79 4.68 -1.74 -24.35
N VAL A 80 4.59 -0.42 -24.49
CA VAL A 80 3.37 0.36 -24.24
C VAL A 80 3.01 1.11 -25.52
N PRO A 81 2.17 0.53 -26.40
CA PRO A 81 1.74 1.19 -27.62
C PRO A 81 0.82 2.39 -27.33
N LYS A 82 0.65 3.26 -28.33
CA LYS A 82 -0.31 4.36 -28.24
C LYS A 82 -1.72 3.79 -28.07
N GLY A 83 -2.46 4.27 -27.06
CA GLY A 83 -3.80 3.79 -26.74
C GLY A 83 -3.83 2.53 -25.87
N ALA A 84 -2.69 2.11 -25.31
CA ALA A 84 -2.67 1.14 -24.22
C ALA A 84 -3.58 1.60 -23.07
N ASP A 85 -4.20 0.63 -22.40
CA ASP A 85 -5.28 0.82 -21.44
C ASP A 85 -5.05 -0.11 -20.25
N LEU A 86 -5.01 0.45 -19.03
CA LEU A 86 -4.77 -0.30 -17.80
C LEU A 86 -5.88 -1.32 -17.50
N HIS A 87 -7.09 -1.11 -18.03
CA HIS A 87 -8.19 -2.07 -17.93
C HIS A 87 -8.14 -3.18 -18.99
N LYS A 88 -7.18 -3.11 -19.93
CA LYS A 88 -6.95 -4.10 -20.98
C LYS A 88 -5.50 -4.54 -20.92
N PRO A 89 -5.11 -5.42 -19.98
CA PRO A 89 -3.71 -5.82 -19.80
C PRO A 89 -3.06 -6.37 -21.07
N ASP A 90 -3.82 -6.98 -21.98
CA ASP A 90 -3.32 -7.44 -23.29
C ASP A 90 -2.95 -6.30 -24.27
N SER A 91 -3.24 -5.04 -23.93
CA SER A 91 -2.91 -3.86 -24.74
C SER A 91 -1.47 -3.35 -24.55
N PHE A 92 -0.74 -3.88 -23.55
CA PHE A 92 0.67 -3.59 -23.31
C PHE A 92 1.38 -4.86 -22.78
N THR A 93 2.69 -4.77 -22.56
CA THR A 93 3.47 -5.88 -22.00
C THR A 93 4.33 -5.40 -20.84
N CYS A 94 4.49 -6.26 -19.84
CA CYS A 94 5.48 -6.10 -18.78
C CYS A 94 6.71 -6.95 -19.10
N LYS A 95 7.84 -6.65 -18.44
CA LYS A 95 9.09 -7.38 -18.66
C LYS A 95 8.99 -8.86 -18.30
N ASP A 96 8.29 -9.17 -17.21
CA ASP A 96 8.19 -10.52 -16.66
C ASP A 96 6.72 -10.95 -16.43
N PRO A 97 6.45 -12.26 -16.28
CA PRO A 97 5.16 -12.77 -15.84
C PRO A 97 4.75 -12.25 -14.45
N VAL A 98 3.45 -12.22 -14.18
CA VAL A 98 2.89 -11.85 -12.86
C VAL A 98 3.55 -12.67 -11.74
N GLY A 99 3.94 -11.98 -10.67
CA GLY A 99 4.52 -12.62 -9.48
C GLY A 99 5.95 -13.13 -9.62
N THR A 100 6.65 -12.82 -10.72
CA THR A 100 8.08 -13.14 -10.87
C THR A 100 8.93 -12.50 -9.78
N HIS A 101 8.55 -11.29 -9.34
CA HIS A 101 9.21 -10.52 -8.28
C HIS A 101 8.29 -10.39 -7.05
N PRO A 102 8.15 -11.45 -6.22
CA PRO A 102 7.19 -11.47 -5.11
C PRO A 102 7.48 -10.46 -4.00
N ALA A 103 8.69 -9.89 -3.95
CA ALA A 103 9.08 -8.84 -3.02
C ALA A 103 8.57 -7.44 -3.42
N ASP A 104 8.19 -7.24 -4.68
CA ASP A 104 7.64 -5.99 -5.19
C ASP A 104 6.10 -5.95 -5.10
N MET A 105 5.49 -7.13 -5.05
CA MET A 105 4.05 -7.32 -4.93
C MET A 105 3.49 -6.80 -3.62
N LYS A 106 2.30 -6.21 -3.72
CA LYS A 106 1.54 -5.73 -2.57
C LYS A 106 0.86 -6.88 -1.87
N THR A 107 0.75 -6.77 -0.55
CA THR A 107 0.39 -7.89 0.32
C THR A 107 -1.00 -7.71 0.90
N VAL A 108 -1.70 -8.83 1.07
CA VAL A 108 -2.98 -8.88 1.77
C VAL A 108 -2.98 -9.95 2.85
N VAL A 109 -3.89 -9.79 3.81
CA VAL A 109 -4.34 -10.84 4.73
C VAL A 109 -5.80 -11.15 4.42
N VAL A 110 -6.15 -12.44 4.39
CA VAL A 110 -7.55 -12.86 4.25
C VAL A 110 -8.21 -12.85 5.62
N GLY A 111 -9.25 -12.05 5.81
CA GLY A 111 -10.02 -11.98 7.05
C GLY A 111 -11.37 -12.71 6.98
N PRO A 112 -12.21 -12.57 8.02
CA PRO A 112 -13.53 -13.19 8.08
C PRO A 112 -14.38 -12.90 6.83
N ALA A 113 -15.23 -13.87 6.46
CA ALA A 113 -16.03 -13.84 5.22
C ALA A 113 -15.23 -13.71 3.91
N GLY A 114 -13.90 -13.91 3.95
CA GLY A 114 -13.03 -13.82 2.78
C GLY A 114 -12.62 -12.39 2.40
N GLN A 115 -12.92 -11.39 3.25
CA GLN A 115 -12.51 -10.01 3.01
C GLN A 115 -10.98 -9.90 2.93
N LEU A 116 -10.48 -9.19 1.92
CA LEU A 116 -9.05 -8.94 1.74
C LEU A 116 -8.66 -7.64 2.44
N TYR A 117 -7.68 -7.73 3.34
CA TYR A 117 -7.13 -6.60 4.09
C TYR A 117 -5.73 -6.28 3.56
N LEU A 118 -5.56 -5.10 2.96
CA LEU A 118 -4.33 -4.65 2.33
C LEU A 118 -3.29 -4.29 3.39
N THR A 119 -2.17 -5.04 3.48
CA THR A 119 -1.11 -4.83 4.47
C THR A 119 0.09 -4.05 3.95
N ASP A 120 0.39 -4.14 2.65
CA ASP A 120 1.33 -3.27 1.93
C ASP A 120 0.63 -2.72 0.69
N GLY A 121 1.03 -1.53 0.23
CA GLY A 121 0.61 -0.98 -1.06
C GLY A 121 -0.42 0.14 -1.01
N HIS A 122 -0.80 0.65 0.17
CA HIS A 122 -1.80 1.74 0.28
C HIS A 122 -1.42 2.95 -0.57
N HIS A 123 -0.14 3.34 -0.62
CA HIS A 123 0.31 4.45 -1.48
C HIS A 123 0.27 4.11 -2.98
N SER A 124 0.81 2.96 -3.41
CA SER A 124 0.80 2.55 -4.83
C SER A 124 -0.62 2.38 -5.35
N PHE A 125 -1.47 1.65 -4.62
CA PHE A 125 -2.85 1.43 -5.02
C PHE A 125 -3.72 2.68 -4.87
N SER A 126 -3.50 3.55 -3.89
CA SER A 126 -4.18 4.86 -3.87
C SER A 126 -3.72 5.74 -5.04
N THR A 127 -2.45 5.66 -5.46
CA THR A 127 -2.00 6.38 -6.67
C THR A 127 -2.74 5.89 -7.91
N LEU A 128 -2.86 4.57 -8.10
CA LEU A 128 -3.65 4.00 -9.21
C LEU A 128 -5.15 4.25 -9.07
N TRP A 129 -5.67 4.35 -7.85
CA TRP A 129 -7.06 4.73 -7.58
C TRP A 129 -7.35 6.17 -8.03
N GLU A 130 -6.43 7.10 -7.80
CA GLU A 130 -6.58 8.51 -8.14
C GLU A 130 -6.20 8.81 -9.60
N GLN A 131 -5.44 7.93 -10.25
CA GLN A 131 -4.97 8.12 -11.61
C GLN A 131 -6.12 8.09 -12.64
N PRO A 132 -6.27 9.13 -13.49
CA PRO A 132 -7.22 9.11 -14.59
C PRO A 132 -7.00 7.92 -15.52
N GLY A 133 -8.08 7.21 -15.85
CA GLY A 133 -8.06 6.00 -16.67
C GLY A 133 -7.81 4.68 -15.91
N ALA A 134 -7.53 4.74 -14.60
CA ALA A 134 -7.45 3.57 -13.72
C ALA A 134 -8.69 3.51 -12.81
N GLY A 135 -8.56 3.90 -11.54
CA GLY A 135 -9.68 3.99 -10.60
C GLY A 135 -10.00 2.71 -9.85
N ALA A 136 -11.08 2.76 -9.07
CA ALA A 136 -11.52 1.73 -8.12
C ALA A 136 -11.65 0.30 -8.71
N LYS A 137 -12.02 0.21 -9.99
CA LYS A 137 -12.23 -1.07 -10.70
C LYS A 137 -10.97 -1.65 -11.32
N LEU A 138 -9.83 -0.95 -11.24
CA LEU A 138 -8.58 -1.43 -11.82
C LEU A 138 -8.22 -2.79 -11.21
N LYS A 139 -7.92 -3.76 -12.07
CA LYS A 139 -7.47 -5.09 -11.68
C LYS A 139 -5.97 -5.13 -11.45
N MET A 140 -5.58 -5.55 -10.25
CA MET A 140 -4.20 -5.69 -9.79
C MET A 140 -3.98 -7.08 -9.23
N TRP A 141 -2.71 -7.47 -9.12
CA TRP A 141 -2.32 -8.73 -8.48
C TRP A 141 -1.72 -8.46 -7.10
N VAL A 142 -2.16 -9.24 -6.11
CA VAL A 142 -1.66 -9.16 -4.74
C VAL A 142 -1.18 -10.52 -4.25
N ARG A 143 -0.23 -10.52 -3.32
CA ARG A 143 0.26 -11.72 -2.65
C ARG A 143 -0.43 -11.88 -1.30
N VAL A 144 -1.00 -13.05 -1.04
CA VAL A 144 -1.55 -13.39 0.27
C VAL A 144 -0.40 -13.70 1.22
N THR A 145 -0.34 -13.00 2.35
CA THR A 145 0.69 -13.24 3.39
C THR A 145 0.19 -14.10 4.53
N ASP A 146 -1.05 -13.90 4.95
CA ASP A 146 -1.66 -14.63 6.05
C ASP A 146 -3.14 -14.89 5.75
N ASN A 147 -3.69 -15.94 6.35
CA ASN A 147 -5.10 -16.25 6.34
C ASN A 147 -5.62 -16.30 7.78
N PHE A 148 -6.36 -15.26 8.16
CA PHE A 148 -7.02 -15.10 9.46
C PHE A 148 -8.54 -15.20 9.35
N SER A 149 -9.05 -15.80 8.26
CA SER A 149 -10.50 -15.96 8.03
C SER A 149 -11.18 -16.90 9.02
N ASP A 150 -10.40 -17.72 9.72
CA ASP A 150 -10.83 -18.60 10.82
C ASP A 150 -11.02 -17.87 12.15
N SER A 151 -10.84 -16.54 12.20
CA SER A 151 -11.11 -15.76 13.41
C SER A 151 -12.60 -15.83 13.77
N PRO A 152 -12.96 -16.16 15.03
CA PRO A 152 -14.35 -16.36 15.44
C PRO A 152 -15.19 -15.08 15.43
N ASP A 153 -14.54 -13.92 15.58
CA ASP A 153 -15.14 -12.60 15.54
C ASP A 153 -14.12 -11.54 15.06
N LEU A 154 -14.63 -10.33 14.78
CA LEU A 154 -13.78 -9.22 14.32
C LEU A 154 -12.78 -8.76 15.40
N ALA A 155 -13.13 -8.85 16.68
CA ALA A 155 -12.22 -8.47 17.76
C ALA A 155 -10.97 -9.36 17.79
N THR A 156 -11.16 -10.67 17.63
CA THR A 156 -10.08 -11.65 17.54
C THR A 156 -9.28 -11.48 16.26
N PHE A 157 -9.94 -11.18 15.13
CA PHE A 157 -9.27 -10.86 13.88
C PHE A 157 -8.33 -9.65 14.03
N TRP A 158 -8.82 -8.54 14.56
CA TRP A 158 -8.01 -7.33 14.72
C TRP A 158 -6.86 -7.52 15.71
N LYS A 159 -7.09 -8.27 16.80
CA LYS A 159 -6.02 -8.66 17.73
C LYS A 159 -4.92 -9.45 17.01
N ARG A 160 -5.26 -10.37 16.10
CA ARG A 160 -4.28 -11.11 15.27
C ARG A 160 -3.56 -10.18 14.30
N MET A 161 -4.26 -9.23 13.68
CA MET A 161 -3.65 -8.22 12.82
C MET A 161 -2.63 -7.37 13.60
N GLU A 162 -2.96 -6.91 14.80
CA GLU A 162 -2.04 -6.14 15.65
C GLU A 162 -0.83 -6.96 16.09
N GLN A 163 -1.05 -8.19 16.57
CA GLN A 163 0.02 -9.11 16.99
C GLN A 163 0.97 -9.45 15.83
N GLY A 164 0.42 -9.60 14.62
CA GLY A 164 1.19 -9.82 13.39
C GLY A 164 1.79 -8.54 12.79
N ARG A 165 1.57 -7.37 13.40
CA ARG A 165 1.96 -6.06 12.87
C ARG A 165 1.46 -5.81 11.44
N LYS A 166 0.23 -6.22 11.17
CA LYS A 166 -0.47 -6.12 9.87
C LYS A 166 -1.46 -4.97 9.80
N VAL A 167 -1.51 -4.12 10.81
CA VAL A 167 -2.40 -2.96 10.89
C VAL A 167 -1.68 -1.78 11.54
N TRP A 168 -1.97 -0.58 11.08
CA TRP A 168 -1.53 0.69 11.64
C TRP A 168 -2.72 1.45 12.22
N LEU A 169 -2.83 1.40 13.56
CA LEU A 169 -3.92 1.99 14.32
C LEU A 169 -3.55 3.38 14.87
N LYS A 170 -3.00 4.25 14.00
CA LYS A 170 -2.80 5.67 14.32
C LYS A 170 -3.28 6.59 13.20
N ASP A 171 -3.78 7.76 13.57
CA ASP A 171 -4.20 8.82 12.65
C ASP A 171 -3.00 9.66 12.14
N GLY A 172 -3.29 10.70 11.36
CA GLY A 172 -2.27 11.59 10.75
C GLY A 172 -1.55 12.49 11.75
N GLN A 173 -2.06 12.58 12.98
CA GLN A 173 -1.46 13.27 14.12
C GLN A 173 -0.71 12.29 15.04
N GLY A 174 -0.75 10.99 14.75
CA GLY A 174 -0.14 9.94 15.54
C GLY A 174 -0.95 9.50 16.76
N ASN A 175 -2.21 9.93 16.89
CA ASN A 175 -3.10 9.47 17.95
C ASN A 175 -3.59 8.05 17.65
N ALA A 176 -3.79 7.26 18.70
CA ALA A 176 -4.37 5.93 18.56
C ALA A 176 -5.81 6.00 18.02
N ILE A 177 -6.15 5.07 17.13
CA ILE A 177 -7.50 4.87 16.61
C ILE A 177 -7.94 3.42 16.83
N THR A 178 -9.24 3.15 16.74
CA THR A 178 -9.77 1.79 16.72
C THR A 178 -9.85 1.26 15.29
N PRO A 179 -9.90 -0.07 15.08
CA PRO A 179 -10.00 -0.64 13.74
C PRO A 179 -11.25 -0.17 12.96
N GLU A 180 -12.35 0.14 13.63
CA GLU A 180 -13.59 0.65 13.03
C GLU A 180 -13.43 2.05 12.43
N GLN A 181 -12.40 2.79 12.84
CA GLN A 181 -12.06 4.09 12.27
C GLN A 181 -11.21 3.99 11.00
N ILE A 182 -10.76 2.78 10.62
CA ILE A 182 -10.07 2.56 9.35
C ILE A 182 -11.11 2.70 8.21
N PRO A 183 -10.87 3.57 7.22
CA PRO A 183 -11.78 3.73 6.07
C PRO A 183 -11.90 2.42 5.27
N ALA A 184 -13.08 2.20 4.68
CA ALA A 184 -13.35 0.99 3.88
C ALA A 184 -12.68 1.00 2.49
N HIS A 185 -12.17 2.15 2.04
CA HIS A 185 -11.66 2.33 0.67
C HIS A 185 -10.32 3.08 0.65
N LEU A 186 -9.60 2.91 -0.46
CA LEU A 186 -8.36 3.62 -0.76
C LEU A 186 -8.64 5.04 -1.29
N GLY A 187 -7.56 5.77 -1.57
CA GLY A 187 -7.63 7.10 -2.19
C GLY A 187 -7.84 8.26 -1.22
N PHE A 188 -7.69 9.47 -1.73
CA PHE A 188 -7.69 10.73 -0.97
C PHE A 188 -9.03 11.04 -0.31
N LYS A 189 -10.14 10.54 -0.88
CA LYS A 189 -11.47 10.76 -0.31
C LYS A 189 -11.74 9.94 0.95
N SER A 190 -10.94 8.91 1.20
CA SER A 190 -11.16 7.96 2.29
C SER A 190 -10.04 8.03 3.32
N LEU A 191 -8.78 7.97 2.88
CA LEU A 191 -7.60 7.96 3.75
C LEU A 191 -7.15 9.40 4.07
N GLY A 192 -6.72 9.64 5.30
CA GLY A 192 -6.14 10.92 5.72
C GLY A 192 -4.68 11.09 5.32
N ASP A 193 -4.17 12.31 5.45
CA ASP A 193 -2.75 12.61 5.22
C ASP A 193 -1.93 12.52 6.52
N ASP A 194 -0.73 11.96 6.42
CA ASP A 194 0.33 12.02 7.42
C ASP A 194 1.59 12.63 6.79
N MET A 195 1.83 13.90 7.13
CA MET A 195 2.98 14.66 6.62
C MET A 195 4.33 14.04 7.00
N PHE A 196 4.46 13.43 8.19
CA PHE A 196 5.71 12.76 8.56
C PHE A 196 5.93 11.52 7.72
N ARG A 197 4.86 10.77 7.39
CA ARG A 197 4.94 9.64 6.46
C ARG A 197 5.41 10.08 5.07
N SER A 198 4.96 11.24 4.59
CA SER A 198 5.46 11.86 3.36
C SER A 198 6.95 12.18 3.47
N LEU A 199 7.36 12.98 4.46
CA LEU A 199 8.75 13.41 4.62
C LEU A 199 9.74 12.24 4.75
N VAL A 200 9.36 11.17 5.45
CA VAL A 200 10.16 9.94 5.55
C VAL A 200 10.25 9.22 4.19
N TYR A 201 9.23 9.25 3.35
CA TYR A 201 9.38 8.70 1.99
C TYR A 201 10.40 9.49 1.17
N PHE A 202 10.38 10.82 1.26
CA PHE A 202 11.32 11.68 0.54
C PHE A 202 12.76 11.60 1.09
N SER A 203 12.98 11.17 2.34
CA SER A 203 14.33 10.93 2.87
C SER A 203 14.91 9.55 2.52
N ARG A 204 14.14 8.67 1.87
CA ARG A 204 14.58 7.33 1.47
C ARG A 204 15.80 7.39 0.54
N LYS A 205 16.73 6.45 0.71
CA LYS A 205 18.07 6.40 0.09
C LYS A 205 19.03 7.48 0.56
N ALA A 206 18.55 8.56 1.19
CA ALA A 206 19.40 9.57 1.79
C ALA A 206 19.74 9.25 3.25
N SER A 207 18.76 8.82 4.05
CA SER A 207 18.91 8.56 5.50
C SER A 207 18.54 7.16 5.95
N TYR A 208 17.92 6.36 5.09
CA TYR A 208 17.58 4.97 5.34
C TYR A 208 17.30 4.22 4.02
N GLY A 209 17.31 2.90 4.07
CA GLY A 209 16.92 2.02 2.97
C GLY A 209 16.01 0.89 3.44
N LYS A 210 15.37 0.17 2.51
CA LYS A 210 14.73 -1.10 2.87
C LYS A 210 15.83 -2.05 3.40
N PRO A 211 15.68 -2.68 4.57
CA PRO A 211 16.66 -3.64 5.08
C PRO A 211 16.96 -4.74 4.06
N THR A 212 18.24 -5.08 3.85
CA THR A 212 18.70 -5.98 2.78
C THR A 212 19.15 -7.37 3.26
N SER A 213 19.19 -7.63 4.58
CA SER A 213 19.74 -8.88 5.13
C SER A 213 18.70 -9.69 5.89
N GLY A 214 18.18 -10.76 5.26
CA GLY A 214 17.50 -11.92 5.90
C GLY A 214 16.27 -11.65 6.78
N ALA A 215 15.97 -10.39 7.07
CA ALA A 215 14.91 -9.92 7.93
C ALA A 215 13.73 -9.48 7.07
N VAL A 216 12.53 -9.86 7.49
CA VAL A 216 11.28 -9.39 6.90
C VAL A 216 11.24 -7.87 7.07
N VAL A 217 11.13 -7.12 5.96
CA VAL A 217 10.90 -5.67 6.01
C VAL A 217 9.59 -5.47 6.77
N PRO A 218 9.59 -4.76 7.92
CA PRO A 218 8.37 -4.59 8.67
C PRO A 218 7.36 -3.80 7.84
N GLU A 219 6.11 -4.26 7.81
CA GLU A 219 5.00 -3.47 7.30
C GLU A 219 4.97 -2.13 8.06
N PHE A 220 4.57 -1.06 7.37
CA PHE A 220 4.52 0.30 7.94
C PHE A 220 5.88 0.88 8.38
N LEU A 221 7.02 0.42 7.85
CA LEU A 221 8.37 0.89 8.19
C LEU A 221 8.48 2.42 8.30
N GLU A 222 8.01 3.14 7.28
CA GLU A 222 8.08 4.61 7.26
C GLU A 222 7.20 5.28 8.33
N PHE A 223 6.11 4.64 8.75
CA PHE A 223 5.27 5.14 9.84
C PHE A 223 5.94 5.05 11.20
N TYR A 224 6.75 4.01 11.45
CA TYR A 224 7.53 3.92 12.69
C TYR A 224 8.52 5.08 12.81
N TRP A 225 9.24 5.39 11.73
CA TRP A 225 10.09 6.59 11.67
C TRP A 225 9.28 7.87 11.84
N GLY A 226 8.15 8.00 11.14
CA GLY A 226 7.30 9.18 11.20
C GLY A 226 6.75 9.44 12.61
N GLY A 227 6.31 8.40 13.31
CA GLY A 227 5.81 8.47 14.68
C GLY A 227 6.88 8.97 15.65
N TRP A 228 8.12 8.46 15.55
CA TRP A 228 9.23 8.99 16.34
C TRP A 228 9.53 10.45 16.00
N LEU A 229 9.72 10.77 14.71
CA LEU A 229 10.10 12.11 14.23
C LEU A 229 9.09 13.20 14.61
N ARG A 230 7.81 12.86 14.74
CA ARG A 230 6.75 13.78 15.19
C ARG A 230 7.03 14.41 16.55
N THR A 231 7.76 13.70 17.42
CA THR A 231 8.17 14.21 18.74
C THR A 231 9.51 14.94 18.70
N GLN A 232 10.21 14.94 17.56
CA GLN A 232 11.58 15.42 17.42
C GLN A 232 11.68 16.70 16.58
N ILE A 233 10.70 16.96 15.72
CA ILE A 233 10.73 18.05 14.74
C ILE A 233 9.41 18.80 14.80
N ASP A 234 9.49 20.11 14.99
CA ASP A 234 8.35 21.01 14.84
C ASP A 234 8.18 21.38 13.36
N LEU A 235 7.15 20.84 12.71
CA LEU A 235 6.85 21.16 11.31
C LEU A 235 6.37 22.61 11.12
N GLY A 236 5.89 23.27 12.17
CA GLY A 236 5.50 24.68 12.14
C GLY A 236 6.67 25.62 11.86
N ALA A 237 7.91 25.17 12.06
CA ALA A 237 9.12 25.91 11.72
C ALA A 237 9.39 25.99 10.21
N PHE A 238 8.67 25.23 9.37
CA PHE A 238 8.91 25.16 7.92
C PHE A 238 7.70 25.63 7.14
N ASN A 239 7.93 26.40 6.07
CA ASN A 239 6.88 26.66 5.09
C ASN A 239 6.78 25.49 4.12
N LEU A 240 6.00 24.47 4.50
CA LEU A 240 5.85 23.27 3.69
C LEU A 240 5.28 23.58 2.29
N ASN A 241 4.52 24.65 2.11
CA ASN A 241 3.95 25.05 0.81
C ASN A 241 4.95 25.72 -0.15
N LYS A 242 6.21 25.90 0.26
CA LYS A 242 7.27 26.47 -0.59
C LYS A 242 8.38 25.44 -0.77
N GLN A 243 8.96 25.40 -1.96
CA GLN A 243 10.01 24.45 -2.30
C GLN A 243 11.13 24.42 -1.25
N GLY A 244 11.73 25.57 -0.94
CA GLY A 244 12.81 25.63 0.05
C GLY A 244 12.37 25.16 1.45
N GLY A 245 11.17 25.54 1.90
CA GLY A 245 10.68 25.10 3.22
C GLY A 245 10.38 23.60 3.29
N TYR A 246 9.90 23.00 2.20
CA TYR A 246 9.70 21.55 2.12
C TYR A 246 11.04 20.79 2.04
N GLU A 247 12.00 21.27 1.24
CA GLU A 247 13.36 20.75 1.18
C GLU A 247 14.05 20.80 2.55
N ASP A 248 13.91 21.91 3.28
CA ASP A 248 14.43 22.07 4.64
C ASP A 248 13.80 21.07 5.61
N ALA A 249 12.49 20.82 5.53
CA ALA A 249 11.80 19.84 6.36
C ALA A 249 12.28 18.41 6.08
N ILE A 250 12.42 18.01 4.80
CA ILE A 250 12.99 16.71 4.42
C ILE A 250 14.43 16.61 4.94
N GLY A 251 15.22 17.68 4.78
CA GLY A 251 16.59 17.75 5.27
C GLY A 251 16.70 17.59 6.78
N ALA A 252 15.80 18.21 7.55
CA ALA A 252 15.73 18.08 9.00
C ALA A 252 15.37 16.64 9.42
N VAL A 253 14.36 16.03 8.77
CA VAL A 253 14.00 14.62 8.96
C VAL A 253 15.19 13.71 8.68
N ALA A 254 15.82 13.85 7.51
CA ALA A 254 16.93 13.00 7.08
C ALA A 254 18.12 13.10 8.04
N LYS A 255 18.49 14.32 8.46
CA LYS A 255 19.55 14.56 9.45
C LYS A 255 19.20 13.96 10.82
N ARG A 256 17.95 14.08 11.26
CA ARG A 256 17.53 13.52 12.55
C ARG A 256 17.58 12.01 12.54
N MET A 257 17.12 11.36 11.47
CA MET A 257 17.18 9.90 11.32
C MET A 257 18.61 9.37 11.42
N VAL A 258 19.59 9.95 10.71
CA VAL A 258 20.98 9.47 10.74
C VAL A 258 21.72 9.78 12.04
N SER A 259 21.19 10.68 12.86
CA SER A 259 21.75 10.99 14.19
C SER A 259 21.35 9.99 15.27
N LEU A 260 20.36 9.13 15.01
CA LEU A 260 19.93 8.11 15.95
C LEU A 260 20.92 6.93 15.92
N ALA A 261 21.36 6.49 17.10
CA ALA A 261 22.29 5.37 17.19
C ALA A 261 21.66 4.09 16.58
N PRO A 262 22.42 3.25 15.85
CA PRO A 262 21.88 2.07 15.17
C PRO A 262 21.07 1.11 16.06
N ASP A 263 21.46 0.97 17.32
CA ASP A 263 20.84 0.11 18.33
C ASP A 263 19.72 0.80 19.13
N ALA A 264 19.57 2.11 19.00
CA ALA A 264 18.51 2.85 19.68
C ALA A 264 17.13 2.52 19.08
N VAL A 265 16.14 2.39 19.96
CA VAL A 265 14.74 2.13 19.58
C VAL A 265 14.13 3.36 18.91
N VAL A 266 13.43 3.15 17.80
CA VAL A 266 12.73 4.21 17.08
C VAL A 266 11.34 4.42 17.69
N GLY A 267 11.21 5.43 18.55
CA GLY A 267 9.93 5.75 19.20
C GLY A 267 9.35 4.56 19.97
N ASP A 268 8.08 4.27 19.75
CA ASP A 268 7.36 3.13 20.34
C ASP A 268 7.29 1.90 19.41
N SER A 269 8.08 1.89 18.33
CA SER A 269 8.00 0.83 17.30
C SER A 269 8.40 -0.55 17.80
N GLY A 270 9.25 -0.61 18.82
CA GLY A 270 9.93 -1.84 19.27
C GLY A 270 11.04 -2.30 18.31
N PHE A 271 11.40 -1.50 17.30
CA PHE A 271 12.51 -1.75 16.39
C PHE A 271 13.66 -0.77 16.63
N SER A 272 14.89 -1.23 16.45
CA SER A 272 16.05 -0.35 16.41
C SER A 272 16.15 0.42 15.08
N ALA A 273 16.91 1.52 15.07
CA ALA A 273 17.19 2.27 13.86
C ALA A 273 17.76 1.37 12.74
N GLN A 274 18.68 0.46 13.07
CA GLN A 274 19.26 -0.50 12.13
C GLN A 274 18.22 -1.48 11.57
N GLN A 275 17.31 -1.98 12.40
CA GLN A 275 16.23 -2.88 11.97
C GLN A 275 15.25 -2.18 11.02
N LEU A 276 15.06 -0.87 11.17
CA LEU A 276 14.30 -0.04 10.24
C LEU A 276 15.14 0.54 9.08
N GLY A 277 16.35 0.02 8.89
CA GLY A 277 17.24 0.36 7.77
C GLY A 277 17.85 1.75 7.82
N GLY A 278 17.88 2.38 8.99
CA GLY A 278 18.50 3.69 9.22
C GLY A 278 19.99 3.68 8.91
N PHE A 279 20.47 4.74 8.27
CA PHE A 279 21.88 4.94 7.97
C PHE A 279 22.59 5.67 9.11
N THR A 280 23.91 5.54 9.19
CA THR A 280 24.75 6.28 10.14
C THR A 280 25.29 7.60 9.58
N SER A 281 25.04 7.86 8.30
CA SER A 281 25.46 9.08 7.61
C SER A 281 24.46 9.45 6.54
N LEU A 282 24.29 10.75 6.32
CA LEU A 282 23.42 11.28 5.28
C LEU A 282 24.08 11.18 3.90
N ASP A 283 23.42 10.51 2.95
CA ASP A 283 23.76 10.62 1.54
C ASP A 283 23.20 11.94 0.98
N ARG A 284 24.08 12.94 0.92
CA ARG A 284 23.74 14.29 0.42
C ARG A 284 23.41 14.29 -1.07
N LYS A 285 23.99 13.37 -1.85
CA LYS A 285 23.74 13.30 -3.29
C LYS A 285 22.31 12.82 -3.52
N GLU A 286 21.90 11.74 -2.88
CA GLU A 286 20.54 11.20 -2.99
C GLU A 286 19.49 12.17 -2.43
N LEU A 287 19.83 12.92 -1.36
CA LEU A 287 18.97 13.99 -0.86
C LEU A 287 18.78 15.11 -1.90
N ASN A 288 19.87 15.60 -2.49
CA ASN A 288 19.81 16.63 -3.54
C ASN A 288 19.08 16.14 -4.80
N ASP A 289 19.23 14.86 -5.16
CA ASP A 289 18.49 14.26 -6.26
C ASP A 289 16.99 14.21 -5.95
N THR A 290 16.60 13.93 -4.71
CA THR A 290 15.21 14.02 -4.27
C THR A 290 14.65 15.43 -4.41
N PHE A 291 15.40 16.44 -3.96
CA PHE A 291 14.99 17.86 -4.07
C PHE A 291 14.76 18.25 -5.53
N LYS A 292 15.66 17.88 -6.43
CA LYS A 292 15.55 18.24 -7.85
C LYS A 292 14.47 17.45 -8.59
N LYS A 293 14.32 16.16 -8.30
CA LYS A 293 13.53 15.23 -9.13
C LYS A 293 12.13 14.93 -8.57
N LYS A 294 11.85 15.24 -7.31
CA LYS A 294 10.58 14.84 -6.68
C LYS A 294 9.83 16.01 -6.04
N VAL A 295 10.52 16.91 -5.35
CA VAL A 295 9.87 18.04 -4.65
C VAL A 295 9.05 18.95 -5.58
N PRO A 296 9.50 19.29 -6.81
CA PRO A 296 8.71 20.16 -7.70
C PRO A 296 7.29 19.66 -7.93
N TYR A 297 7.09 18.36 -8.15
CA TYR A 297 5.76 17.77 -8.34
C TYR A 297 4.82 17.98 -7.14
N VAL A 298 5.36 17.95 -5.92
CA VAL A 298 4.60 18.18 -4.68
C VAL A 298 4.22 19.66 -4.55
N ILE A 299 5.13 20.56 -4.87
CA ILE A 299 4.85 22.00 -4.80
C ILE A 299 3.82 22.38 -5.87
N ASP A 300 3.96 21.84 -7.08
CA ASP A 300 3.03 22.08 -8.18
C ASP A 300 1.63 21.54 -7.89
N SER A 301 1.50 20.40 -7.19
CA SER A 301 0.18 19.86 -6.83
C SER A 301 -0.58 20.72 -5.83
N ARG A 302 0.12 21.53 -5.01
CA ARG A 302 -0.50 22.43 -4.03
C ARG A 302 -0.99 23.75 -4.62
N ASN A 303 -0.57 24.06 -5.85
CA ASN A 303 -0.96 25.27 -6.58
C ASN A 303 -2.11 25.04 -7.58
N LYS A 304 -2.65 23.82 -7.65
CA LYS A 304 -3.76 23.41 -8.51
C LYS A 304 -5.05 23.33 -7.70
#